data_AF-A0A7S1WKP5-F1
#
_entry.id   AF-A0A7S1WKP5-F1
#
_cell.length_a   1.000
_cell.length_b   1.000
_cell.length_c   1.000
_cell.angle_alpha   90.00
_cell.angle_beta   90.00
_cell.angle_gamma   90.00
#
_symmetry.space_group_name_H-M   'P 1'
#
loop_
_entity.id
_entity.type
_entity.pdbx_description
1 polymer ?
#
loop_
_entity_poly.entity_id
_entity_poly.type
_entity_poly.pdbx_seq_one_letter_code
_entity_poly.pdbx_strand_id
1 'polypeptide(L)'
;VCDGVSGVHHLGIPPDELPRDLLDSCRAKVQSQVGRRKADVEDGTWLTGLIEEAYDSTHVYGATTLLLSVLRGSNLVTASLGDCALLVLRPCSLQPLRLRPIFKTEPGRYDSRRPVQVQRLHGFSDANAHNVIQGAMVSTTPVQHGDI
;
A
#
# COMPACT_ATOMS: atom_id res chain seq x y z
N VAL A 1 5.23 -1.28 0.85
CA VAL A 1 6.12 -0.37 0.11
C VAL A 1 5.55 1.02 0.21
N CYS A 2 6.38 1.98 0.58
CA CYS A 2 6.04 3.40 0.53
C CYS A 2 7.21 4.09 -0.16
N ASP A 3 6.94 4.79 -1.26
CA ASP A 3 7.95 5.53 -2.01
C ASP A 3 7.77 7.03 -1.81
N GLY A 4 8.79 7.64 -1.23
CA GLY A 4 8.81 9.03 -0.79
C GLY A 4 8.87 10.01 -1.96
N VAL A 5 8.04 11.05 -1.90
CA VAL A 5 7.93 12.03 -2.98
C VAL A 5 9.01 13.09 -2.81
N SER A 6 10.01 13.10 -3.68
CA SER A 6 11.16 14.02 -3.60
C SER A 6 10.80 15.51 -3.62
N GLY A 7 9.63 15.89 -4.14
CA GLY A 7 9.16 17.28 -4.17
C GLY A 7 9.03 17.93 -2.80
N VAL A 8 8.82 17.15 -1.73
CA VAL A 8 8.73 17.70 -0.35
C VAL A 8 10.08 18.22 0.17
N HIS A 9 11.19 17.84 -0.46
CA HIS A 9 12.52 18.34 -0.12
C HIS A 9 12.64 19.86 -0.31
N HIS A 10 11.90 20.44 -1.26
CA HIS A 10 11.85 21.90 -1.44
C HIS A 10 11.19 22.64 -0.27
N LEU A 11 10.46 21.91 0.58
CA LEU A 11 9.84 22.42 1.80
C LEU A 11 10.70 22.17 3.05
N GLY A 12 11.92 21.63 2.88
CA GLY A 12 12.80 21.25 3.99
C GLY A 12 12.39 19.95 4.70
N ILE A 13 11.54 19.14 4.07
CA ILE A 13 11.05 17.87 4.63
C ILE A 13 11.86 16.70 4.02
N PRO A 14 12.41 15.79 4.84
CA PRO A 14 13.05 14.58 4.32
C PRO A 14 12.03 13.66 3.64
N PRO A 15 12.28 13.17 2.41
CA PRO A 15 11.30 12.40 1.66
C PRO A 15 11.06 10.99 2.23
N ASP A 16 11.93 10.49 3.11
CA ASP A 16 11.91 9.13 3.66
C ASP A 16 11.22 9.01 5.03
N GLU A 17 10.98 10.12 5.74
CA GLU A 17 10.42 10.09 7.10
C GLU A 17 8.99 9.54 7.14
N LEU A 18 8.05 10.14 6.39
CA LEU A 18 6.67 9.65 6.32
C LEU A 18 6.55 8.22 5.77
N PRO A 19 7.23 7.84 4.66
CA PRO A 19 7.24 6.44 4.21
C PRO A 19 7.63 5.44 5.31
N ARG A 20 8.69 5.75 6.07
CA ARG A 20 9.19 4.88 7.14
C ARG A 20 8.19 4.78 8.28
N ASP A 21 7.75 5.92 8.81
CA ASP A 21 6.82 5.98 9.94
C ASP A 21 5.48 5.31 9.63
N LEU A 22 4.95 5.51 8.42
CA LEU A 22 3.71 4.88 7.96
C LEU A 22 3.85 3.36 7.82
N LEU A 23 4.97 2.85 7.28
CA LEU A 23 5.21 1.41 7.16
C LEU A 23 5.38 0.74 8.54
N ASP A 24 6.08 1.40 9.46
CA ASP A 24 6.27 0.90 10.82
C ASP A 24 4.95 0.87 11.58
N SER A 25 4.12 1.92 11.43
CA SER A 25 2.77 1.99 11.98
C SER A 25 1.84 0.91 11.41
N CYS A 26 1.86 0.69 10.08
CA CYS A 26 1.13 -0.42 9.45
C CYS A 26 1.54 -1.78 10.02
N ARG A 27 2.85 -2.01 10.17
CA ARG A 27 3.39 -3.26 10.72
C ARG A 27 2.91 -3.49 12.15
N ALA A 28 3.01 -2.47 13.01
CA ALA A 28 2.57 -2.55 14.40
C ALA A 28 1.07 -2.88 14.50
N LYS A 29 0.23 -2.26 13.65
CA LYS A 29 -1.22 -2.52 13.62
C LYS A 29 -1.55 -3.92 13.13
N VAL A 30 -0.93 -4.40 12.05
CA VAL A 30 -1.10 -5.78 11.58
C VAL A 30 -0.74 -6.77 12.69
N GLN A 31 0.38 -6.56 13.39
CA GLN A 31 0.84 -7.42 14.48
C GLN A 31 -0.13 -7.42 15.67
N SER A 32 -0.68 -6.26 16.04
CA SER A 32 -1.65 -6.14 17.14
C SER A 32 -2.98 -6.86 16.88
N GLN A 33 -3.28 -7.15 15.61
CA GLN A 33 -4.51 -7.78 15.15
C GLN A 33 -4.35 -9.30 14.92
N VAL A 34 -3.15 -9.85 15.06
CA VAL A 34 -2.89 -11.29 14.98
C VAL A 34 -3.70 -12.00 16.07
N GLY A 35 -4.55 -12.95 15.66
CA GLY A 35 -5.44 -13.70 16.56
C GLY A 35 -6.77 -13.01 16.93
N ARG A 36 -6.98 -11.75 16.53
CA ARG A 36 -8.21 -10.98 16.83
C ARG A 36 -9.16 -10.79 15.64
N ARG A 37 -8.68 -11.00 14.41
CA ARG A 37 -9.53 -10.82 13.22
C ARG A 37 -10.54 -11.95 13.08
N LYS A 38 -11.81 -11.63 13.36
CA LYS A 38 -12.96 -12.41 12.89
C LYS A 38 -12.91 -12.54 11.37
N ALA A 39 -13.48 -13.62 10.86
CA ALA A 39 -13.59 -13.93 9.44
C ALA A 39 -14.66 -13.06 8.78
N ASP A 40 -14.52 -11.75 8.83
CA ASP A 40 -15.48 -10.85 8.20
C ASP A 40 -14.78 -9.78 7.36
N VAL A 41 -15.38 -9.55 6.19
CA VAL A 41 -14.99 -8.71 5.06
C VAL A 41 -14.04 -9.39 4.05
N GLU A 42 -14.65 -10.03 3.04
CA GLU A 42 -13.96 -10.66 1.90
C GLU A 42 -13.40 -9.66 0.87
N ASP A 43 -13.90 -8.42 0.84
CA ASP A 43 -13.59 -7.44 -0.21
C ASP A 43 -12.23 -6.71 -0.03
N GLY A 44 -11.52 -6.96 1.07
CA GLY A 44 -10.21 -6.37 1.35
C GLY A 44 -10.25 -4.91 1.81
N THR A 45 -11.42 -4.27 1.93
CA THR A 45 -11.57 -2.87 2.37
C THR A 45 -11.02 -2.61 3.77
N TRP A 46 -10.94 -3.62 4.62
CA TRP A 46 -10.25 -3.52 5.92
C TRP A 46 -8.81 -2.99 5.80
N LEU A 47 -8.16 -3.18 4.64
CA LEU A 47 -6.80 -2.72 4.40
C LEU A 47 -6.72 -1.20 4.29
N THR A 48 -7.75 -0.52 3.73
CA THR A 48 -7.79 0.96 3.71
C THR A 48 -7.99 1.51 5.12
N GLY A 49 -8.87 0.89 5.93
CA GLY A 49 -9.03 1.23 7.35
C GLY A 49 -7.73 1.06 8.14
N LEU A 50 -6.96 0.00 7.89
CA LEU A 50 -5.66 -0.18 8.53
C LEU A 50 -4.65 0.91 8.13
N ILE A 51 -4.64 1.31 6.85
CA ILE A 51 -3.76 2.39 6.36
C ILE A 51 -4.18 3.74 6.97
N GLU A 52 -5.48 4.00 7.09
CA GLU A 52 -6.02 5.21 7.71
C GLU A 52 -5.61 5.30 9.18
N GLU A 53 -5.86 4.24 9.95
CA GLU A 53 -5.42 4.16 11.33
C GLU A 53 -3.89 4.33 11.45
N ALA A 54 -3.12 3.76 10.51
CA ALA A 54 -1.67 3.88 10.47
C ALA A 54 -1.24 5.33 10.25
N TYR A 55 -1.85 6.01 9.28
CA TYR A 55 -1.63 7.42 8.99
C TYR A 55 -1.97 8.31 10.19
N ASP A 56 -3.07 8.07 10.88
CA ASP A 56 -3.48 8.83 12.06
C ASP A 56 -2.50 8.70 13.24
N SER A 57 -1.74 7.61 13.26
CA SER A 57 -0.70 7.37 14.27
C SER A 57 0.65 7.99 13.88
N THR A 58 0.79 8.53 12.67
CA THR A 58 1.99 9.25 12.22
C THR A 58 1.90 10.73 12.53
N HIS A 59 3.05 11.35 12.80
CA HIS A 59 3.13 12.80 13.05
C HIS A 59 4.16 13.51 12.17
N VAL A 60 4.99 12.76 11.45
CA VAL A 60 6.04 13.31 10.60
C VAL A 60 5.48 13.84 9.28
N TYR A 61 5.95 15.01 8.86
CA TYR A 61 5.54 15.57 7.58
C TYR A 61 6.16 14.80 6.41
N GLY A 62 5.48 14.78 5.27
CA GLY A 62 5.98 14.15 4.05
C GLY A 62 4.88 13.84 3.04
N ALA A 63 5.26 13.17 1.98
CA ALA A 63 4.34 12.63 0.99
C ALA A 63 4.90 11.31 0.44
N THR A 64 4.02 10.34 0.20
CA THR A 64 4.42 9.01 -0.24
C THR A 64 3.36 8.36 -1.12
N THR A 65 3.78 7.59 -2.10
CA THR A 65 2.93 6.53 -2.68
C THR A 65 2.88 5.35 -1.70
N LEU A 66 1.93 4.44 -1.86
CA LEU A 66 1.75 3.31 -0.96
C LEU A 66 1.31 2.06 -1.71
N LEU A 67 1.96 0.94 -1.46
CA LEU A 67 1.49 -0.38 -1.83
C LEU A 67 1.63 -1.30 -0.62
N LEU A 68 0.51 -1.77 -0.10
CA LEU A 68 0.46 -2.69 1.01
C LEU A 68 -0.19 -3.99 0.54
N SER A 69 0.50 -5.11 0.77
CA SER A 69 -0.02 -6.43 0.45
C SER A 69 0.05 -7.34 1.66
N VAL A 70 -1.02 -8.09 1.92
CA VAL A 70 -1.14 -9.00 3.05
C VAL A 70 -1.56 -10.37 2.52
N LEU A 71 -0.75 -11.38 2.85
CA LEU A 71 -1.06 -12.77 2.58
C LEU A 71 -1.96 -13.33 3.69
N ARG A 72 -3.18 -13.75 3.34
CA ARG A 72 -4.14 -14.37 4.25
C ARG A 72 -4.59 -15.71 3.67
N GLY A 73 -4.03 -16.81 4.20
CA GLY A 73 -4.23 -18.14 3.61
C GLY A 73 -3.69 -18.17 2.18
N SER A 74 -4.55 -18.53 1.22
CA SER A 74 -4.22 -18.57 -0.22
C SER A 74 -4.64 -17.30 -0.97
N ASN A 75 -4.89 -16.19 -0.27
CA ASN A 75 -5.28 -14.92 -0.88
C ASN A 75 -4.25 -13.83 -0.57
N LEU A 76 -3.81 -13.13 -1.60
CA LEU A 76 -3.03 -11.91 -1.51
C LEU A 76 -3.95 -10.71 -1.65
N VAL A 77 -4.20 -10.00 -0.55
CA VAL A 77 -4.98 -8.76 -0.54
C VAL A 77 -4.01 -7.60 -0.69
N THR A 78 -4.19 -6.78 -1.72
CA THR A 78 -3.32 -5.64 -2.03
C THR A 78 -4.12 -4.35 -2.08
N ALA A 79 -3.65 -3.31 -1.40
CA ALA A 79 -4.10 -1.93 -1.54
C ALA A 79 -2.97 -1.11 -2.15
N SER A 80 -3.28 -0.30 -3.16
CA SER A 80 -2.31 0.50 -3.89
C SER A 80 -2.78 1.94 -4.10
N LEU A 81 -1.85 2.87 -3.92
CA LEU A 81 -1.97 4.32 -4.07
C LEU A 81 -0.71 4.80 -4.77
N GLY A 82 -0.88 5.55 -5.87
CA GLY A 82 0.26 6.01 -6.65
C GLY A 82 0.76 4.95 -7.63
N ASP A 83 2.04 4.99 -7.95
CA ASP A 83 2.66 4.17 -8.99
C ASP A 83 3.67 3.14 -8.49
N CYS A 84 3.67 2.87 -7.18
CA CYS A 84 4.21 1.60 -6.68
C CYS A 84 3.50 0.44 -7.35
N ALA A 85 4.27 -0.57 -7.80
CA ALA A 85 3.73 -1.69 -8.55
C ALA A 85 4.06 -3.04 -7.89
N LEU A 86 3.12 -3.96 -7.97
CA LEU A 86 3.28 -5.38 -7.64
C LEU A 86 2.90 -6.22 -8.85
N LEU A 87 3.78 -7.16 -9.20
CA LEU A 87 3.57 -8.17 -10.22
C LEU A 87 3.76 -9.54 -9.58
N VAL A 88 2.73 -10.38 -9.63
CA VAL A 88 2.81 -11.76 -9.13
C VAL A 88 2.93 -12.70 -10.31
N LEU A 89 3.97 -13.53 -10.28
CA LEU A 89 4.34 -14.45 -11.34
C LEU A 89 4.20 -15.90 -10.86
N ARG A 90 3.50 -16.73 -11.62
CA ARG A 90 3.35 -18.16 -11.32
C ARG A 90 4.22 -19.02 -12.23
N PRO A 91 5.04 -19.92 -11.70
CA PRO A 91 5.73 -20.94 -12.49
C PRO A 91 4.74 -21.85 -13.24
N CYS A 92 4.94 -21.96 -14.55
CA CYS A 92 4.19 -22.85 -15.45
C CYS A 92 5.04 -24.04 -15.94
N SER A 93 6.36 -23.87 -15.91
CA SER A 93 7.36 -24.91 -16.22
C SER A 93 8.61 -24.55 -15.45
N LEU A 94 9.35 -25.55 -14.94
CA LEU A 94 10.64 -25.35 -14.27
C LEU A 94 11.83 -25.62 -15.19
N GLN A 95 11.62 -26.35 -16.30
CA GLN A 95 12.68 -26.71 -17.25
C GLN A 95 12.15 -26.69 -18.70
N PRO A 96 12.32 -25.57 -19.44
CA PRO A 96 12.88 -24.29 -18.97
C PRO A 96 11.91 -23.58 -18.01
N LEU A 97 12.43 -22.69 -17.15
CA LEU A 97 11.60 -21.85 -16.29
C LEU A 97 10.70 -20.97 -17.17
N ARG A 98 9.39 -21.11 -17.02
CA ARG A 98 8.39 -20.24 -17.65
C ARG A 98 7.47 -19.68 -16.58
N LEU A 99 7.36 -18.37 -16.53
CA LEU A 99 6.52 -17.64 -15.57
C LEU A 99 5.33 -17.03 -16.33
N ARG A 100 4.15 -17.03 -15.71
CA ARG A 100 2.98 -16.27 -16.20
C ARG A 100 2.58 -15.20 -15.19
N PRO A 101 2.19 -14.00 -15.62
CA PRO A 101 1.57 -13.04 -14.72
C PRO A 101 0.21 -13.56 -14.28
N ILE A 102 -0.07 -13.53 -12.97
CA ILE A 102 -1.38 -13.84 -12.41
C ILE A 102 -2.06 -12.62 -11.78
N PHE A 103 -1.27 -11.60 -11.43
CA PHE A 103 -1.77 -10.33 -10.92
C PHE A 103 -0.77 -9.23 -11.18
N LYS A 104 -1.28 -8.04 -11.48
CA LYS A 104 -0.50 -6.82 -11.63
C LYS A 104 -1.35 -5.66 -11.11
N THR A 105 -0.77 -4.81 -10.26
CA THR A 105 -1.41 -3.54 -9.91
C THR A 105 -1.29 -2.55 -11.05
N GLU A 106 -2.35 -1.79 -11.30
CA GLU A 106 -2.32 -0.63 -12.19
C GLU A 106 -1.96 0.64 -11.42
N PRO A 107 -1.13 1.53 -12.00
CA PRO A 107 -0.69 2.74 -11.31
C PRO A 107 -1.84 3.75 -11.16
N GLY A 108 -2.04 4.25 -9.94
CA GLY A 108 -2.93 5.37 -9.65
C GLY A 108 -2.23 6.70 -9.92
N ARG A 109 -2.73 7.49 -10.87
CA ARG A 109 -2.15 8.79 -11.22
C ARG A 109 -3.25 9.86 -11.34
N TYR A 110 -2.93 11.09 -10.92
CA TYR A 110 -3.76 12.26 -11.23
C TYR A 110 -3.58 12.69 -12.69
N ASP A 111 -2.36 12.59 -13.21
CA ASP A 111 -2.02 12.80 -14.62
C ASP A 111 -0.77 11.98 -15.01
N SER A 112 -0.28 12.17 -16.23
CA SER A 112 0.87 11.42 -16.75
C SER A 112 2.17 11.59 -15.95
N ARG A 113 2.28 12.60 -15.09
CA ARG A 113 3.50 12.94 -14.33
C ARG A 113 3.31 12.93 -12.83
N ARG A 114 2.07 12.89 -12.32
CA ARG A 114 1.78 13.01 -10.89
C ARG A 114 1.05 11.78 -10.36
N PRO A 115 1.74 10.88 -9.62
CA PRO A 115 1.07 9.77 -8.96
C PRO A 115 0.14 10.28 -7.86
N VAL A 116 -0.88 9.47 -7.53
CA VAL A 116 -1.67 9.68 -6.32
C VAL A 116 -0.78 9.42 -5.11
N GLN A 117 -0.88 10.25 -4.07
CA GLN A 117 0.02 10.19 -2.93
C GLN A 117 -0.71 10.57 -1.65
N VAL A 118 -0.37 9.89 -0.55
CA VAL A 118 -0.77 10.28 0.80
C VAL A 118 0.17 11.38 1.24
N GLN A 119 -0.39 12.46 1.82
CA GLN A 119 0.37 13.66 2.18
C GLN A 119 0.03 14.08 3.60
N ARG A 120 1.07 14.38 4.38
CA ARG A 120 0.98 15.13 5.63
C ARG A 120 1.86 16.36 5.45
N LEU A 121 1.25 17.51 5.13
CA LEU A 121 1.94 18.77 4.86
C LEU A 121 1.30 19.92 5.65
N HIS A 122 2.05 20.98 5.92
CA HIS A 122 1.51 22.18 6.56
C HIS A 122 0.36 22.78 5.72
N GLY A 123 -0.76 23.08 6.38
CA GLY A 123 -1.93 23.66 5.73
C GLY A 123 -2.79 22.66 4.92
N PHE A 124 -2.43 21.38 4.89
CA PHE A 124 -3.26 20.32 4.33
C PHE A 124 -4.09 19.64 5.42
N SER A 125 -5.37 19.38 5.12
CA SER A 125 -6.28 18.70 6.04
C SER A 125 -6.06 17.18 6.01
N ASP A 126 -6.09 16.55 7.20
CA ASP A 126 -6.07 15.09 7.33
C ASP A 126 -7.26 14.43 6.60
N ALA A 127 -8.40 15.13 6.50
CA ALA A 127 -9.55 14.64 5.73
C ALA A 127 -9.21 14.40 4.24
N ASN A 128 -8.26 15.16 3.68
CA ASN A 128 -7.80 14.91 2.31
C ASN A 128 -6.96 13.64 2.23
N ALA A 129 -6.12 13.37 3.23
CA ALA A 129 -5.35 12.14 3.30
C ALA A 129 -6.28 10.93 3.45
N HIS A 130 -7.30 11.01 4.30
CA HIS A 130 -8.33 9.97 4.44
C HIS A 130 -9.07 9.71 3.13
N ASN A 131 -9.51 10.76 2.42
CA ASN A 131 -10.16 10.60 1.12
C ASN A 131 -9.25 9.90 0.09
N VAL A 132 -7.95 10.23 0.07
CA VAL A 132 -6.99 9.55 -0.80
C VAL A 132 -6.83 8.09 -0.40
N ILE A 133 -6.70 7.79 0.90
CA ILE A 133 -6.53 6.43 1.42
C ILE A 133 -7.77 5.56 1.11
N GLN A 134 -8.97 6.10 1.27
CA GLN A 134 -10.21 5.42 0.93
C GLN A 134 -10.38 5.20 -0.58
N GLY A 135 -9.73 6.03 -1.40
CA GLY A 135 -9.65 5.86 -2.85
C GLY A 135 -8.61 4.83 -3.31
N ALA A 136 -7.92 4.12 -2.39
CA ALA A 136 -6.93 3.11 -2.76
C ALA A 136 -7.55 1.99 -3.60
N MET A 137 -6.83 1.56 -4.63
CA MET A 137 -7.25 0.40 -5.40
C MET A 137 -6.95 -0.87 -4.61
N VAL A 138 -8.01 -1.53 -4.17
CA VAL A 138 -7.96 -2.80 -3.44
C VAL A 138 -8.23 -3.96 -4.38
N SER A 139 -7.45 -5.03 -4.26
CA SER A 139 -7.61 -6.25 -5.04
C SER A 139 -7.25 -7.49 -4.22
N THR A 140 -8.02 -8.55 -4.39
CA THR A 140 -7.75 -9.86 -3.79
C THR A 140 -7.40 -10.85 -4.90
N THR A 141 -6.20 -11.42 -4.84
CA THR A 141 -5.73 -12.41 -5.82
C THR A 141 -5.49 -13.75 -5.16
N PRO A 142 -6.08 -14.85 -5.66
CA PRO A 142 -5.70 -16.19 -5.23
C PRO A 142 -4.26 -16.53 -5.59
N VAL A 143 -3.46 -16.84 -4.59
CA VAL A 143 -2.05 -17.22 -4.70
C VAL A 143 -1.82 -18.63 -4.15
N GLN A 144 -0.77 -19.27 -4.61
CA GLN A 144 -0.36 -20.61 -4.19
C GLN A 144 1.14 -20.64 -3.87
N HIS A 145 1.59 -21.76 -3.31
CA HIS A 145 3.02 -21.98 -3.08
C HIS A 145 3.82 -21.81 -4.39
N GLY A 146 4.86 -20.98 -4.34
CA GLY A 146 5.71 -20.65 -5.48
C GLY A 146 5.33 -19.38 -6.25
N ASP A 147 4.28 -18.64 -5.85
CA ASP A 147 3.91 -17.35 -6.46
C ASP A 147 4.65 -16.13 -5.87
N ILE A 148 5.13 -16.21 -4.62
CA ILE A 148 5.78 -15.12 -3.85
C ILE A 148 7.06 -15.66 -3.21
#